data_AF-A0A0F6W4B7-F1
#
_entry.id   AF-A0A0F6W4B7-F1
#
_cell.length_a   1.000
_cell.length_b   1.000
_cell.length_c   1.000
_cell.angle_alpha   90.00
_cell.angle_beta   90.00
_cell.angle_gamma   90.00
#
_symmetry.space_group_name_H-M   'P 1'
#
loop_
_entity.id
_entity.type
_entity.pdbx_description
1 polymer ?
#
loop_
_entity_poly.entity_id
_entity_poly.type
_entity_poly.pdbx_seq_one_letter_code
_entity_poly.pdbx_strand_id
1 'polypeptide(L)'
;MRVVFLVALASIAVACSGGGESGPSASVQADAAALQELLGSDPSRTVLREVEDAVDGERPVMAAEMIESAAAPAVRRQIERLQHASVSTQEGRRLRTRAVRVHRERLNALERYGQLLARGIGTEDTELLDAMHAYADAELAIVALHDDLAAIRPLAAGADDERDARLGGLPPLRRDEEPVDEGEASPTLPPEGPAPSAGEPAEPLPE
;
A
#
# COMPACT_ATOMS: atom_id res chain seq x y z
N MET A 1 -11.56 7.58 44.92
CA MET A 1 -10.45 8.56 44.86
C MET A 1 -10.41 9.16 43.46
N ARG A 2 -10.75 10.45 43.31
CA ARG A 2 -10.73 11.16 42.03
C ARG A 2 -9.42 11.93 41.93
N VAL A 3 -8.50 11.48 41.08
CA VAL A 3 -7.22 12.16 40.83
C VAL A 3 -7.50 13.27 39.82
N VAL A 4 -7.46 14.52 40.30
CA VAL A 4 -7.56 15.73 39.49
C VAL A 4 -6.18 16.00 38.90
N PHE A 5 -5.99 15.73 37.60
CA PHE A 5 -4.77 16.06 36.89
C PHE A 5 -4.80 17.55 36.48
N LEU A 6 -4.01 18.34 37.20
CA LEU A 6 -3.84 19.77 36.98
C LEU A 6 -2.80 19.94 35.87
N VAL A 7 -3.26 20.15 34.63
CA VAL A 7 -2.38 20.44 33.48
C VAL A 7 -1.91 21.88 33.61
N ALA A 8 -0.69 22.05 34.13
CA ALA A 8 0.02 23.32 34.14
C ALA A 8 0.46 23.65 32.71
N LEU A 9 -0.28 24.55 32.07
CA LEU A 9 0.03 25.14 30.77
C LEU A 9 1.24 26.07 30.92
N ALA A 10 2.45 25.52 30.83
CA ALA A 10 3.68 26.30 30.82
C ALA A 10 3.85 26.96 29.45
N SER A 11 3.53 28.25 29.37
CA SER A 11 3.79 29.11 28.22
C SER A 11 5.31 29.31 28.05
N ILE A 12 5.95 28.44 27.26
CA ILE A 12 7.33 28.62 26.83
C ILE A 12 7.34 29.75 25.79
N ALA A 13 7.67 30.96 26.24
CA ALA A 13 8.05 32.06 25.40
C ALA A 13 9.37 31.71 24.69
N VAL A 14 9.26 31.21 23.46
CA VAL A 14 10.40 31.03 22.54
C VAL A 14 10.90 32.41 22.15
N ALA A 15 11.99 32.83 22.77
CA ALA A 15 12.77 33.98 22.33
C ALA A 15 13.41 33.65 20.97
N CYS A 16 12.77 34.09 19.89
CA CYS A 16 13.29 34.13 18.52
C CYS A 16 14.50 35.08 18.45
N SER A 17 15.68 34.58 18.82
CA SER A 17 16.97 35.24 18.58
C SER A 17 17.52 34.79 17.22
N GLY A 18 17.06 35.44 16.14
CA GLY A 18 17.87 35.91 14.99
C GLY A 18 18.92 35.03 14.31
N GLY A 19 18.95 33.71 14.52
CA GLY A 19 19.79 32.80 13.76
C GLY A 19 19.03 32.39 12.50
N GLY A 20 19.33 33.00 11.35
CA GLY A 20 18.69 32.64 10.09
C GLY A 20 18.79 31.13 9.89
N GLU A 21 17.66 30.42 9.97
CA GLU A 21 17.55 28.99 9.69
C GLU A 21 18.08 28.77 8.28
N SER A 22 19.35 28.41 8.21
CA SER A 22 19.97 28.03 6.96
C SER A 22 19.41 26.65 6.68
N GLY A 23 18.35 26.62 5.88
CA GLY A 23 17.70 25.39 5.46
C GLY A 23 18.68 24.42 4.79
N PRO A 24 18.21 23.22 4.42
CA PRO A 24 19.05 22.22 3.77
C PRO A 24 19.82 22.80 2.59
N SER A 25 21.11 22.46 2.46
CA SER A 25 21.93 22.94 1.35
C SER A 25 21.38 22.46 0.00
N ALA A 26 21.67 23.19 -1.07
CA ALA A 26 21.23 22.82 -2.43
C ALA A 26 21.66 21.40 -2.84
N SER A 27 22.84 20.94 -2.39
CA SER A 27 23.32 19.57 -2.64
C SER A 27 22.50 18.51 -1.89
N VAL A 28 22.08 18.77 -0.64
CA VAL A 28 21.21 17.86 0.11
C VAL A 28 19.82 17.82 -0.52
N GLN A 29 19.29 18.97 -0.96
CA GLN A 29 18.02 19.01 -1.69
C GLN A 29 18.07 18.23 -3.02
N ALA A 30 19.18 18.31 -3.75
CA ALA A 30 19.39 17.55 -4.98
C ALA A 30 19.45 16.03 -4.73
N ASP A 31 20.18 15.60 -3.69
CA ASP A 31 20.21 14.18 -3.29
C ASP A 31 18.81 13.68 -2.88
N ALA A 32 18.05 14.48 -2.11
CA ALA A 32 16.68 14.15 -1.73
C ALA A 32 15.74 14.07 -2.94
N ALA A 33 15.87 14.99 -3.90
CA ALA A 33 15.11 14.96 -5.14
C ALA A 33 15.35 13.67 -5.95
N ALA A 34 16.61 13.25 -6.08
CA ALA A 34 16.95 12.01 -6.78
C ALA A 34 16.33 10.78 -6.11
N LEU A 35 16.32 10.74 -4.77
CA LEU A 35 15.66 9.67 -4.02
C LEU A 35 14.13 9.71 -4.15
N GLN A 36 13.52 10.90 -4.08
CA GLN A 36 12.07 11.08 -4.27
C GLN A 36 11.61 10.59 -5.65
N GLU A 37 12.35 10.89 -6.71
CA GLU A 37 12.02 10.44 -8.07
C GLU A 37 12.03 8.90 -8.18
N LEU A 38 13.05 8.25 -7.61
CA LEU A 38 13.15 6.79 -7.59
C LEU A 38 12.02 6.15 -6.77
N LEU A 39 11.69 6.71 -5.60
CA LEU A 39 10.63 6.20 -4.72
C LEU A 39 9.22 6.45 -5.31
N GLY A 40 9.02 7.58 -6.00
CA GLY A 40 7.76 7.89 -6.69
C GLY A 40 7.47 6.94 -7.85
N SER A 41 8.52 6.35 -8.43
CA SER A 41 8.43 5.40 -9.54
C SER A 41 8.58 3.94 -9.08
N ASP A 42 7.98 3.57 -7.94
CA ASP A 42 8.02 2.22 -7.40
C ASP A 42 7.13 1.26 -8.22
N PRO A 43 7.73 0.31 -8.98
CA PRO A 43 6.98 -0.58 -9.87
C PRO A 43 6.10 -1.59 -9.10
N SER A 44 6.36 -1.84 -7.82
CA SER A 44 5.59 -2.81 -7.04
C SER A 44 4.20 -2.30 -6.66
N ARG A 45 3.98 -0.98 -6.60
CA ARG A 45 2.70 -0.38 -6.18
C ARG A 45 1.49 -0.80 -7.01
N THR A 46 1.66 -1.02 -8.31
CA THR A 46 0.55 -1.47 -9.17
C THR A 46 0.19 -2.91 -8.88
N VAL A 47 1.18 -3.78 -8.75
CA VAL A 47 0.96 -5.21 -8.43
C VAL A 47 0.38 -5.37 -7.03
N LEU A 48 0.82 -4.59 -6.06
CA LEU A 48 0.31 -4.69 -4.68
C LEU A 48 -1.16 -4.29 -4.57
N ARG A 49 -1.64 -3.35 -5.40
CA ARG A 49 -3.09 -3.08 -5.52
C ARG A 49 -3.85 -4.29 -6.05
N GLU A 50 -3.32 -4.98 -7.06
CA GLU A 50 -3.94 -6.22 -7.59
C GLU A 50 -3.92 -7.37 -6.56
N VAL A 51 -2.88 -7.44 -5.72
CA VAL A 51 -2.80 -8.38 -4.59
C VAL A 51 -3.89 -8.09 -3.56
N GLU A 52 -4.09 -6.82 -3.20
CA GLU A 52 -5.17 -6.38 -2.29
C GLU A 52 -6.55 -6.77 -2.86
N ASP A 53 -6.81 -6.45 -4.14
CA ASP A 53 -8.06 -6.84 -4.83
C ASP A 53 -8.27 -8.37 -4.86
N ALA A 54 -7.18 -9.15 -4.93
CA ALA A 54 -7.25 -10.60 -4.89
C ALA A 54 -7.59 -11.13 -3.49
N VAL A 55 -7.01 -10.54 -2.44
CA VAL A 55 -7.31 -10.89 -1.03
C VAL A 55 -8.76 -10.53 -0.70
N ASP A 56 -9.21 -9.33 -1.05
CA ASP A 56 -10.59 -8.87 -0.84
C ASP A 56 -11.61 -9.72 -1.59
N GLY A 57 -11.23 -10.23 -2.77
CA GLY A 57 -12.02 -11.17 -3.56
C GLY A 57 -11.94 -12.63 -3.11
N GLU A 58 -11.47 -12.91 -1.89
CA GLU A 58 -11.33 -14.27 -1.31
C GLU A 58 -10.45 -15.22 -2.13
N ARG A 59 -9.43 -14.69 -2.82
CA ARG A 59 -8.47 -15.47 -3.64
C ARG A 59 -7.04 -15.41 -3.06
N PRO A 60 -6.80 -15.90 -1.83
CA PRO A 60 -5.49 -15.77 -1.16
C PRO A 60 -4.36 -16.51 -1.89
N VAL A 61 -4.64 -17.66 -2.51
CA VAL A 61 -3.63 -18.41 -3.27
C VAL A 61 -3.17 -17.63 -4.51
N MET A 62 -4.10 -16.96 -5.21
CA MET A 62 -3.76 -16.11 -6.35
C MET A 62 -2.95 -14.88 -5.90
N ALA A 63 -3.34 -14.27 -4.77
CA ALA A 63 -2.59 -13.16 -4.17
C ALA A 63 -1.15 -13.58 -3.82
N ALA A 64 -0.96 -14.78 -3.25
CA ALA A 64 0.35 -15.33 -2.96
C ALA A 64 1.20 -15.52 -4.23
N GLU A 65 0.62 -16.06 -5.30
CA GLU A 65 1.29 -16.22 -6.59
C GLU A 65 1.71 -14.87 -7.20
N MET A 66 0.86 -13.85 -7.13
CA MET A 66 1.17 -12.49 -7.57
C MET A 66 2.31 -11.87 -6.75
N ILE A 67 2.33 -12.11 -5.44
CA ILE A 67 3.43 -11.68 -4.57
C ILE A 67 4.75 -12.30 -5.02
N GLU A 68 4.77 -13.62 -5.18
CA GLU A 68 5.99 -14.36 -5.53
C GLU A 68 6.51 -14.02 -6.93
N SER A 69 5.63 -14.02 -7.93
CA SER A 69 5.99 -13.90 -9.34
C SER A 69 6.19 -12.46 -9.81
N ALA A 70 5.56 -11.47 -9.16
CA ALA A 70 5.56 -10.09 -9.62
C ALA A 70 5.98 -9.08 -8.55
N ALA A 71 5.31 -9.02 -7.40
CA ALA A 71 5.53 -7.96 -6.42
C ALA A 71 6.91 -8.03 -5.76
N ALA A 72 7.32 -9.20 -5.25
CA ALA A 72 8.63 -9.39 -4.62
C ALA A 72 9.79 -9.14 -5.62
N PRO A 73 9.77 -9.67 -6.86
CA PRO A 73 10.74 -9.27 -7.88
C PRO A 73 10.78 -7.76 -8.17
N ALA A 74 9.63 -7.08 -8.18
CA ALA A 74 9.57 -5.63 -8.37
C ALA A 74 10.22 -4.88 -7.20
N VAL A 75 9.98 -5.28 -5.96
CA VAL A 75 10.63 -4.70 -4.77
C VAL A 75 12.15 -4.95 -4.79
N ARG A 76 12.61 -6.14 -5.19
CA ARG A 76 14.05 -6.44 -5.34
C ARG A 76 14.72 -5.50 -6.35
N ARG A 77 14.11 -5.27 -7.52
CA ARG A 77 14.60 -4.30 -8.50
C ARG A 77 14.61 -2.88 -7.94
N GLN A 78 13.63 -2.50 -7.14
CA GLN A 78 13.60 -1.19 -6.49
C GLN A 78 14.73 -1.01 -5.47
N ILE A 79 15.01 -2.05 -4.67
CA ILE A 79 16.16 -2.07 -3.75
C ILE A 79 17.46 -1.86 -4.53
N GLU A 80 17.66 -2.57 -5.63
CA GLU A 80 18.83 -2.43 -6.49
C GLU A 80 18.96 -1.00 -7.05
N ARG A 81 17.87 -0.42 -7.58
CA ARG A 81 17.84 0.98 -8.05
C ARG A 81 18.23 1.96 -6.95
N LEU A 82 17.72 1.78 -5.73
CA LEU A 82 18.06 2.63 -4.58
C LEU A 82 19.52 2.46 -4.15
N GLN A 83 20.07 1.25 -4.18
CA GLN A 83 21.49 1.02 -3.88
C GLN A 83 22.41 1.74 -4.88
N HIS A 84 22.01 1.79 -6.15
CA HIS A 84 22.75 2.46 -7.21
C HIS A 84 22.42 3.95 -7.38
N ALA A 85 21.52 4.51 -6.56
CA ALA A 85 21.21 5.93 -6.59
C ALA A 85 22.47 6.76 -6.27
N SER A 86 22.80 7.68 -7.18
CA SER A 86 23.93 8.59 -7.00
C SER A 86 23.56 9.69 -6.00
N VAL A 87 24.33 9.79 -4.91
CA VAL A 87 24.17 10.80 -3.86
C VAL A 87 25.54 11.37 -3.51
N SER A 88 25.63 12.68 -3.39
CA SER A 88 26.89 13.41 -3.23
C SER A 88 27.23 13.69 -1.77
N THR A 89 26.22 13.88 -0.93
CA THR A 89 26.37 14.32 0.46
C THR A 89 26.36 13.16 1.46
N GLN A 90 26.85 13.41 2.68
CA GLN A 90 26.74 12.43 3.78
C GLN A 90 25.29 12.17 4.16
N GLU A 91 24.45 13.21 4.14
CA GLU A 91 23.04 13.10 4.47
C GLU A 91 22.28 12.30 3.41
N GLY A 92 22.52 12.56 2.12
CA GLY A 92 21.99 11.75 1.03
C GLY A 92 22.38 10.27 1.14
N ARG A 93 23.61 9.96 1.56
CA ARG A 93 24.04 8.58 1.83
C ARG A 93 23.24 7.94 2.97
N ARG A 94 22.97 8.66 4.06
CA ARG A 94 22.16 8.17 5.18
C ARG A 94 20.71 7.90 4.75
N LEU A 95 20.10 8.83 4.01
CA LEU A 95 18.75 8.69 3.46
C LEU A 95 18.66 7.47 2.53
N ARG A 96 19.63 7.30 1.62
CA ARG A 96 19.71 6.14 0.74
C ARG A 96 19.83 4.83 1.53
N THR A 97 20.70 4.78 2.53
CA THR A 97 20.84 3.59 3.40
C THR A 97 19.53 3.26 4.12
N ARG A 98 18.83 4.27 4.63
CA ARG A 98 17.52 4.09 5.25
C ARG A 98 16.47 3.61 4.25
N ALA A 99 16.41 4.18 3.04
CA ALA A 99 15.51 3.74 1.98
C ALA A 99 15.70 2.26 1.63
N VAL A 100 16.96 1.84 1.43
CA VAL A 100 17.31 0.44 1.18
C VAL A 100 16.89 -0.46 2.34
N ARG A 101 17.10 -0.03 3.59
CA ARG A 101 16.71 -0.81 4.77
C ARG A 101 15.18 -1.02 4.81
N VAL A 102 14.41 0.05 4.70
CA VAL A 102 12.94 -0.01 4.77
C VAL A 102 12.36 -0.87 3.63
N HIS A 103 12.89 -0.77 2.41
CA HIS A 103 12.43 -1.64 1.32
C HIS A 103 12.82 -3.11 1.48
N ARG A 104 13.92 -3.42 2.17
CA ARG A 104 14.24 -4.81 2.55
C ARG A 104 13.29 -5.33 3.62
N GLU A 105 12.93 -4.50 4.59
CA GLU A 105 11.92 -4.83 5.60
C GLU A 105 10.57 -5.14 4.92
N ARG A 106 10.13 -4.29 3.98
CA ARG A 106 8.96 -4.55 3.13
C ARG A 106 9.07 -5.88 2.37
N LEU A 107 10.19 -6.14 1.70
CA LEU A 107 10.39 -7.39 0.94
C LEU A 107 10.22 -8.61 1.84
N ASN A 108 10.87 -8.61 3.01
CA ASN A 108 10.79 -9.72 3.96
C ASN A 108 9.36 -9.91 4.49
N ALA A 109 8.66 -8.81 4.81
CA ALA A 109 7.27 -8.86 5.26
C ALA A 109 6.34 -9.40 4.16
N LEU A 110 6.55 -8.95 2.92
CA LEU A 110 5.76 -9.37 1.76
C LEU A 110 5.98 -10.86 1.42
N GLU A 111 7.22 -11.33 1.44
CA GLU A 111 7.54 -12.75 1.23
C GLU A 111 6.90 -13.63 2.31
N ARG A 112 6.96 -13.21 3.58
CA ARG A 112 6.29 -13.92 4.69
C ARG A 112 4.77 -13.92 4.53
N TYR A 113 4.19 -12.78 4.17
CA TYR A 113 2.75 -12.65 3.93
C TYR A 113 2.28 -13.56 2.79
N GLY A 114 2.99 -13.56 1.65
CA GLY A 114 2.71 -14.45 0.52
C GLY A 114 2.80 -15.93 0.89
N GLN A 115 3.81 -16.34 1.66
CA GLN A 115 3.93 -17.73 2.14
C GLN A 115 2.74 -18.17 3.02
N LEU A 116 2.19 -17.27 3.82
CA LEU A 116 1.04 -17.55 4.68
C LEU A 116 -0.26 -17.60 3.87
N LEU A 117 -0.46 -16.66 2.95
CA LEU A 117 -1.58 -16.66 2.01
C LEU A 117 -1.65 -17.95 1.18
N ALA A 118 -0.49 -18.48 0.75
CA ALA A 118 -0.42 -19.73 -0.02
C ALA A 118 -0.94 -20.97 0.73
N ARG A 119 -0.96 -20.95 2.07
CA ARG A 119 -1.51 -22.03 2.90
C ARG A 119 -3.05 -22.02 2.94
N GLY A 120 -3.67 -20.92 2.50
CA GLY A 120 -5.09 -20.64 2.64
C GLY A 120 -5.45 -20.01 4.00
N ILE A 121 -6.62 -19.38 4.07
CA ILE A 121 -7.10 -18.73 5.30
C ILE A 121 -7.77 -19.79 6.18
N GLY A 122 -7.12 -20.16 7.28
CA GLY A 122 -7.70 -20.98 8.34
C GLY A 122 -8.44 -20.14 9.39
N THR A 123 -9.27 -20.78 10.23
CA THR A 123 -10.22 -20.09 11.12
C THR A 123 -9.58 -19.23 12.24
N GLU A 124 -8.29 -19.34 12.52
CA GLU A 124 -7.61 -18.58 13.59
C GLU A 124 -6.11 -18.36 13.28
N ASP A 125 -5.79 -17.81 12.11
CA ASP A 125 -4.38 -17.66 11.71
C ASP A 125 -3.73 -16.39 12.29
N THR A 126 -3.30 -16.49 13.55
CA THR A 126 -2.50 -15.43 14.21
C THR A 126 -1.20 -15.12 13.48
N GLU A 127 -0.58 -16.08 12.77
CA GLU A 127 0.64 -15.83 12.00
C GLU A 127 0.36 -14.92 10.79
N LEU A 128 -0.78 -15.12 10.13
CA LEU A 128 -1.24 -14.28 9.03
C LEU A 128 -1.47 -12.85 9.50
N LEU A 129 -2.16 -12.65 10.63
CA LEU A 129 -2.38 -11.32 11.21
C LEU A 129 -1.05 -10.62 11.55
N ASP A 130 -0.10 -11.35 12.14
CA ASP A 130 1.24 -10.81 12.43
C ASP A 130 1.98 -10.41 11.15
N ALA A 131 1.87 -11.18 10.08
CA ALA A 131 2.48 -10.85 8.80
C ALA A 131 1.81 -9.63 8.14
N MET A 132 0.48 -9.49 8.24
CA MET A 132 -0.24 -8.30 7.78
C MET A 132 0.20 -7.05 8.54
N HIS A 133 0.34 -7.13 9.87
CA HIS A 133 0.85 -6.01 10.67
C HIS A 133 2.30 -5.67 10.29
N ALA A 134 3.17 -6.66 10.14
CA ALA A 134 4.55 -6.42 9.73
C ALA A 134 4.65 -5.77 8.34
N TYR A 135 3.75 -6.14 7.41
CA TYR A 135 3.66 -5.49 6.11
C TYR A 135 3.16 -4.04 6.24
N ALA A 136 2.11 -3.80 7.02
CA ALA A 136 1.59 -2.46 7.27
C ALA A 136 2.64 -1.54 7.94
N ASP A 137 3.40 -2.04 8.91
CA ASP A 137 4.50 -1.31 9.55
C ASP A 137 5.59 -0.92 8.53
N ALA A 138 5.91 -1.82 7.59
CA ALA A 138 6.86 -1.54 6.53
C ALA A 138 6.35 -0.46 5.56
N GLU A 139 5.06 -0.47 5.20
CA GLU A 139 4.45 0.59 4.39
C GLU A 139 4.46 1.94 5.12
N LEU A 140 4.12 1.97 6.41
CA LEU A 140 4.19 3.17 7.24
C LEU A 140 5.62 3.72 7.32
N ALA A 141 6.63 2.86 7.39
CA ALA A 141 8.02 3.28 7.37
C ALA A 141 8.44 3.91 6.02
N ILE A 142 7.84 3.46 4.91
CA ILE A 142 8.03 4.08 3.58
C ILE A 142 7.36 5.45 3.53
N VAL A 143 6.14 5.59 4.07
CA VAL A 143 5.45 6.89 4.18
C VAL A 143 6.28 7.87 5.01
N ALA A 144 6.76 7.45 6.19
CA ALA A 144 7.61 8.29 7.03
C ALA A 144 8.92 8.70 6.32
N LEU A 145 9.50 7.83 5.50
CA LEU A 145 10.65 8.17 4.66
C LEU A 145 10.30 9.23 3.59
N HIS A 146 9.12 9.14 2.98
CA HIS A 146 8.64 10.16 2.05
C HIS A 146 8.46 11.51 2.75
N ASP A 147 7.89 11.53 3.95
CA ASP A 147 7.72 12.74 4.75
C ASP A 147 9.06 13.38 5.10
N ASP A 148 10.05 12.58 5.51
CA ASP A 148 11.40 13.07 5.79
C ASP A 148 12.07 13.70 4.55
N LEU A 149 11.88 13.09 3.38
CA LEU A 149 12.37 13.66 2.12
C LEU A 149 11.61 14.95 1.74
N ALA A 150 10.30 15.00 1.98
CA ALA A 150 9.47 16.16 1.75
C ALA A 150 9.81 17.33 2.70
N ALA A 151 10.23 17.05 3.93
CA ALA A 151 10.72 18.05 4.86
C ALA A 151 12.03 18.70 4.38
N ILE A 152 12.88 17.96 3.67
CA ILE A 152 14.12 18.49 3.07
C ILE A 152 13.81 19.29 1.80
N ARG A 153 12.91 18.76 0.96
CA ARG A 153 12.48 19.37 -0.29
C ARG A 153 10.96 19.20 -0.41
N PRO A 154 10.20 20.25 -0.05
CA PRO A 154 8.77 20.25 -0.26
C PRO A 154 8.48 20.00 -1.74
N LEU A 155 7.61 19.04 -2.03
CA LEU A 155 7.06 18.92 -3.37
C LEU A 155 6.38 20.26 -3.68
N ALA A 156 6.63 20.82 -4.86
CA ALA A 156 6.01 22.09 -5.23
C ALA A 156 4.49 21.91 -5.14
N ALA A 157 3.85 22.55 -4.16
CA ALA A 157 2.46 22.34 -3.78
C ALA A 157 1.42 22.68 -4.88
N GLY A 158 1.86 23.05 -6.09
CA GLY A 158 0.99 23.40 -7.22
C GLY A 158 0.85 22.34 -8.32
N ALA A 159 1.50 21.17 -8.20
CA ALA A 159 1.37 20.13 -9.23
C ALA A 159 0.06 19.32 -9.11
N ASP A 160 -0.47 19.17 -7.90
CA ASP A 160 -1.69 18.41 -7.64
C ASP A 160 -2.94 19.27 -7.88
N ASP A 161 -2.92 20.56 -7.52
CA ASP A 161 -3.99 21.51 -7.84
C ASP A 161 -4.22 21.67 -9.36
N GLU A 162 -3.15 21.61 -10.18
CA GLU A 162 -3.30 21.64 -11.64
C GLU A 162 -3.82 20.31 -12.23
N ARG A 163 -3.51 19.16 -11.61
CA ARG A 163 -4.04 17.86 -12.05
C ARG A 163 -5.52 17.74 -11.73
N ASP A 164 -5.94 18.17 -10.55
CA ASP A 164 -7.34 18.21 -10.17
C ASP A 164 -8.11 19.28 -10.95
N ALA A 165 -7.50 20.43 -11.28
CA ALA A 165 -8.12 21.40 -12.19
C ALA A 165 -8.26 20.88 -13.63
N ARG A 166 -7.33 20.05 -14.12
CA ARG A 166 -7.41 19.45 -15.47
C ARG A 166 -8.38 18.26 -15.53
N LEU A 167 -8.53 17.51 -14.45
CA LEU A 167 -9.48 16.39 -14.35
C LEU A 167 -10.90 16.85 -13.93
N GLY A 168 -10.99 17.94 -13.15
CA GLY A 168 -12.24 18.59 -12.71
C GLY A 168 -12.88 19.50 -13.77
N GLY A 169 -12.29 19.60 -14.97
CA GLY A 169 -12.89 20.23 -16.14
C GLY A 169 -13.90 19.34 -16.89
N LEU A 170 -14.12 18.10 -16.44
CA LEU A 170 -15.30 17.37 -16.84
C LEU A 170 -16.50 18.06 -16.18
N PRO A 171 -17.50 18.54 -16.94
CA PRO A 171 -18.72 19.06 -16.34
C PRO A 171 -19.21 17.99 -15.33
N PRO A 172 -19.70 18.39 -14.15
CA PRO A 172 -20.25 17.42 -13.20
C PRO A 172 -21.17 16.53 -14.03
N LEU A 173 -20.85 15.23 -14.09
CA LEU A 173 -21.76 14.26 -14.65
C LEU A 173 -23.03 14.51 -13.86
N ARG A 174 -24.00 15.20 -14.48
CA ARG A 174 -25.36 15.16 -14.02
C ARG A 174 -25.60 13.67 -14.03
N ARG A 175 -25.64 13.07 -12.83
CA ARG A 175 -26.48 11.91 -12.62
C ARG A 175 -27.82 12.44 -13.06
N ASP A 176 -28.13 12.23 -14.33
CA ASP A 176 -29.50 12.07 -14.75
C ASP A 176 -29.97 10.99 -13.79
N GLU A 177 -30.71 11.44 -12.78
CA GLU A 177 -31.40 10.56 -11.86
C GLU A 177 -32.32 9.75 -12.75
N GLU A 178 -31.83 8.61 -13.26
CA GLU A 178 -32.69 7.60 -13.81
C GLU A 178 -33.72 7.34 -12.71
N PRO A 179 -35.01 7.60 -12.97
CA PRO A 179 -36.03 7.29 -12.01
C PRO A 179 -35.87 5.81 -11.68
N VAL A 180 -35.57 5.53 -10.41
CA VAL A 180 -35.56 4.18 -9.88
C VAL A 180 -36.99 3.69 -10.07
N ASP A 181 -37.20 2.92 -11.14
CA ASP A 181 -38.43 2.20 -11.39
C ASP A 181 -38.50 1.12 -10.31
N GLU A 182 -39.21 1.41 -9.21
CA GLU A 182 -39.59 0.46 -8.16
C GLU A 182 -40.62 -0.57 -8.69
N GLY A 183 -40.58 -0.88 -9.98
CA GLY A 183 -41.35 -1.90 -10.67
C GLY A 183 -40.89 -3.29 -10.28
N GLU A 184 -41.51 -3.81 -9.23
CA GLU A 184 -41.58 -5.21 -8.85
C GLU A 184 -41.56 -6.17 -10.06
N ALA A 185 -40.45 -6.88 -10.22
CA ALA A 185 -40.45 -8.17 -10.90
C ALA A 185 -39.75 -9.17 -9.98
N SER A 186 -40.54 -9.80 -9.11
CA SER A 186 -40.09 -10.98 -8.38
C SER A 186 -39.49 -11.97 -9.39
N PRO A 187 -38.24 -12.43 -9.20
CA PRO A 187 -37.69 -13.47 -10.06
C PRO A 187 -38.55 -14.71 -9.87
N THR A 188 -39.33 -15.03 -10.90
CA THR A 188 -40.07 -16.28 -10.98
C THR A 188 -39.01 -17.37 -11.11
N LEU A 189 -38.76 -18.08 -10.00
CA LEU A 189 -37.86 -19.22 -10.01
C LEU A 189 -38.35 -20.22 -11.07
N PRO A 190 -37.47 -20.70 -11.97
CA PRO A 190 -37.84 -21.75 -12.91
C PRO A 190 -38.29 -22.98 -12.12
N PRO A 191 -39.32 -23.72 -12.61
CA PRO A 191 -39.79 -24.92 -11.95
C PRO A 191 -38.63 -25.91 -11.79
N GLU A 192 -38.47 -26.44 -10.58
CA GLU A 192 -37.54 -27.52 -10.27
C GLU A 192 -37.71 -28.65 -11.28
N GLY A 193 -36.72 -28.83 -12.14
CA GLY A 193 -36.62 -30.00 -13.00
C GLY A 193 -36.48 -31.26 -12.15
N PRO A 194 -37.00 -32.41 -12.61
CA PRO A 194 -36.91 -33.67 -11.88
C PRO A 194 -35.45 -34.00 -11.57
N ALA A 195 -35.18 -34.34 -10.31
CA ALA A 195 -33.87 -34.74 -9.83
C ALA A 195 -33.28 -35.85 -10.72
N PRO A 196 -31.98 -35.78 -11.09
CA PRO A 196 -31.33 -36.85 -11.81
C PRO A 196 -31.39 -38.14 -10.99
N SER A 197 -32.03 -39.15 -11.57
CA SER A 197 -32.09 -40.51 -11.03
C SER A 197 -30.69 -40.99 -10.72
N ALA A 198 -30.48 -41.47 -9.49
CA ALA A 198 -29.25 -42.11 -9.06
C ALA A 198 -28.90 -43.24 -10.04
N GLY A 199 -27.84 -43.02 -10.81
CA GLY A 199 -27.28 -44.02 -11.72
C GLY A 199 -26.78 -45.22 -10.94
N GLU A 200 -27.05 -46.40 -11.49
CA GLU A 200 -26.73 -47.72 -10.97
C GLU A 200 -25.26 -47.86 -10.52
N PRO A 201 -25.00 -48.60 -9.44
CA PRO A 201 -23.64 -48.98 -9.05
C PRO A 201 -23.01 -49.88 -10.13
N ALA A 202 -21.83 -49.48 -10.61
CA ALA A 202 -21.05 -50.26 -11.56
C ALA A 202 -20.68 -51.63 -10.97
N GLU A 203 -20.98 -52.70 -11.72
CA GLU A 203 -20.59 -54.06 -11.39
C GLU A 203 -19.06 -54.23 -11.39
N PRO A 204 -18.49 -54.98 -10.44
CA PRO A 204 -17.07 -55.30 -10.43
C PRO A 204 -16.72 -56.30 -11.53
N LEU A 205 -15.65 -55.99 -12.28
CA LEU A 205 -15.06 -56.88 -13.29
C LEU A 205 -14.49 -58.16 -12.62
N PRO A 206 -14.70 -59.36 -13.20
CA PRO A 206 -14.09 -60.60 -12.73
C PRO A 206 -12.59 -60.66 -13.08
N GLU A 207 -11.83 -61.30 -12.19
CA GLU A 207 -10.36 -61.49 -12.21
C GLU A 207 -9.83 -62.30 -13.40
#